data_AF-A0A6V8CHY5-F1
#
_entry.id   AF-A0A6V8CHY5-F1
#
_cell.length_a   1.000
_cell.length_b   1.000
_cell.length_c   1.000
_cell.angle_alpha   90.00
_cell.angle_beta   90.00
_cell.angle_gamma   90.00
#
_symmetry.space_group_name_H-M   'P 1'
#
loop_
_entity.id
_entity.type
_entity.pdbx_description
1 polymer ?
#
loop_
_entity_poly.entity_id
_entity_poly.type
_entity_poly.pdbx_seq_one_letter_code
_entity_poly.pdbx_strand_id
1 'polypeptide(L)'
;SRVVSKNSGFEVRPPSHAEWLRAEELYGLDLPCGFTEVLSDFPHANYRGAPLDGRPRTTNESEAFEHFKSAIACHPKKNNLRIKSHVTVDRPQKEVVFRLVMVQETREETCHYVPDGSDLRSNIIQESIWITLLGIIPSFTIPILRGFSDYAVDGWVNLLFGGLCIGFVSGAFWRPKTKTYEVDANGELTSFR
;
A
#
# COMPACT_ATOMS: atom_id res chain seq x y z
N SER A 1 -10.03 30.07 19.15
CA SER A 1 -9.32 29.06 19.97
C SER A 1 -7.84 29.37 19.91
N ARG A 2 -7.16 29.36 21.06
CA ARG A 2 -5.77 29.81 21.21
C ARG A 2 -4.84 28.73 20.64
N VAL A 3 -4.40 28.94 19.41
CA VAL A 3 -3.49 28.05 18.68
C VAL A 3 -2.15 28.04 19.41
N VAL A 4 -1.59 26.85 19.59
CA VAL A 4 -0.33 26.59 20.28
C VAL A 4 0.74 27.63 19.87
N SER A 5 1.38 28.22 20.88
CA SER A 5 2.45 29.20 20.68
C SER A 5 3.60 28.56 19.91
N LYS A 6 4.13 29.23 18.87
CA LYS A 6 5.32 28.78 18.10
C LYS A 6 6.55 28.42 18.95
N ASN A 7 6.56 28.80 20.24
CA ASN A 7 7.65 28.54 21.18
C ASN A 7 7.42 27.34 22.11
N SER A 8 6.42 26.48 21.87
CA SER A 8 6.18 25.32 22.73
C SER A 8 7.12 24.14 22.48
N GLY A 9 7.85 24.11 21.34
CA GLY A 9 8.65 22.95 20.93
C GLY A 9 7.79 21.73 20.54
N PHE A 10 6.51 21.97 20.22
CA PHE A 10 5.55 20.93 19.84
C PHE A 10 4.88 21.29 18.51
N GLU A 11 4.91 20.33 17.59
CA GLU A 11 4.13 20.34 16.36
C GLU A 11 2.71 19.86 16.68
N VAL A 12 1.69 20.61 16.24
CA VAL A 12 0.30 20.21 16.34
C VAL A 12 -0.29 20.05 14.95
N ARG A 13 -0.75 18.82 14.65
CA ARG A 13 -1.29 18.45 13.34
C ARG A 13 -2.30 17.30 13.46
N PRO A 14 -3.05 16.99 12.40
CA PRO A 14 -3.75 15.71 12.31
C PRO A 14 -2.79 14.53 12.44
N PRO A 15 -3.26 13.36 12.88
CA PRO A 15 -2.42 12.17 12.98
C PRO A 15 -1.89 11.76 11.60
N SER A 16 -0.72 11.12 11.55
CA SER A 16 -0.35 10.32 10.39
C SER A 16 -1.18 9.03 10.37
N HIS A 17 -1.18 8.31 9.25
CA HIS A 17 -1.89 7.05 9.11
C HIS A 17 -1.39 6.02 10.13
N ALA A 18 -0.07 5.98 10.36
CA ALA A 18 0.55 5.10 11.34
C ALA A 18 0.13 5.47 12.76
N GLU A 19 0.16 6.76 13.12
CA GLU A 19 -0.29 7.24 14.43
C GLU A 19 -1.77 6.93 14.67
N TRP A 20 -2.61 7.09 13.65
CA TRP A 20 -4.03 6.77 13.73
C TRP A 20 -4.26 5.28 13.97
N LEU A 21 -3.60 4.40 13.19
CA LEU A 21 -3.71 2.95 13.35
C LEU A 21 -3.23 2.52 14.74
N ARG A 22 -2.12 3.11 15.21
CA ARG A 22 -1.58 2.79 16.54
C ARG A 22 -2.51 3.26 17.65
N ALA A 23 -3.17 4.40 17.48
CA ALA A 23 -4.14 4.93 18.42
C ALA A 23 -5.41 4.05 18.50
N GLU A 24 -5.86 3.52 17.36
CA GLU A 24 -6.91 2.50 17.33
C GLU A 24 -6.46 1.24 18.07
N GLU A 25 -5.29 0.70 17.73
CA GLU A 25 -4.81 -0.58 18.25
C GLU A 25 -4.59 -0.54 19.78
N LEU A 26 -3.95 0.52 20.28
CA LEU A 26 -3.58 0.63 21.69
C LEU A 26 -4.71 1.15 22.59
N TYR A 27 -5.52 2.09 22.08
CA TYR A 27 -6.47 2.84 22.89
C TYR A 27 -7.92 2.65 22.45
N GLY A 28 -8.19 1.90 21.38
CA GLY A 28 -9.54 1.70 20.85
C GLY A 28 -10.17 2.99 20.32
N LEU A 29 -9.35 3.97 19.92
CA LEU A 29 -9.84 5.27 19.46
C LEU A 29 -10.40 5.20 18.03
N ASP A 30 -11.66 4.78 17.93
CA ASP A 30 -12.40 4.60 16.68
C ASP A 30 -12.94 5.93 16.10
N LEU A 31 -13.31 5.90 14.81
CA LEU A 31 -14.05 6.91 14.08
C LEU A 31 -15.51 6.43 13.90
N PRO A 32 -16.53 7.22 14.28
CA PRO A 32 -17.93 6.79 14.15
C PRO A 32 -18.35 6.50 12.69
N CYS A 33 -19.32 5.61 12.52
CA CYS A 33 -19.92 5.30 11.22
C CYS A 33 -20.36 6.56 10.46
N GLY A 34 -20.01 6.63 9.17
CA GLY A 34 -20.36 7.75 8.28
C GLY A 34 -19.40 8.93 8.35
N PHE A 35 -18.49 8.97 9.32
CA PHE A 35 -17.49 10.01 9.40
C PHE A 35 -16.25 9.69 8.57
N THR A 36 -15.58 10.75 8.13
CA THR A 36 -14.28 10.69 7.49
C THR A 36 -13.29 11.52 8.28
N GLU A 37 -12.16 10.94 8.64
CA GLU A 37 -11.13 11.61 9.42
C GLU A 37 -9.95 12.00 8.54
N VAL A 38 -9.60 13.29 8.56
CA VAL A 38 -8.45 13.85 7.82
C VAL A 38 -7.16 13.46 8.52
N LEU A 39 -6.18 13.01 7.72
CA LEU A 39 -4.82 12.72 8.17
C LEU A 39 -3.85 13.80 7.69
N SER A 40 -2.66 13.81 8.29
CA SER A 40 -1.58 14.71 7.89
C SER A 40 -0.85 14.25 6.62
N ASP A 41 -0.94 12.95 6.28
CA ASP A 41 -0.27 12.36 5.13
C ASP A 41 -0.75 12.94 3.79
N PHE A 42 0.21 13.06 2.88
CA PHE A 42 -0.07 13.26 1.47
C PHE A 42 -0.77 12.01 0.87
N PRO A 43 -1.80 12.19 0.03
CA PRO A 43 -2.44 11.09 -0.68
C PRO A 43 -1.44 10.32 -1.56
N HIS A 44 -1.40 8.99 -1.42
CA HIS A 44 -0.55 8.16 -2.26
C HIS A 44 -1.19 6.78 -2.47
N ALA A 45 -0.95 6.18 -3.63
CA ALA A 45 -1.57 4.90 -4.03
C ALA A 45 -0.99 3.68 -3.28
N ASN A 46 0.21 3.80 -2.72
CA ASN A 46 0.90 2.72 -2.02
C ASN A 46 1.81 3.26 -0.89
N TYR A 47 2.50 2.38 -0.17
CA TYR A 47 3.40 2.75 0.93
C TYR A 47 4.86 2.97 0.52
N ARG A 48 5.22 2.88 -0.77
CA ARG A 48 6.61 3.12 -1.21
C ARG A 48 7.00 4.57 -1.03
N GLY A 49 8.20 4.84 -0.55
CA GLY A 49 8.62 6.19 -0.14
C GLY A 49 7.95 6.69 1.13
N ALA A 50 7.20 5.84 1.85
CA ALA A 50 6.62 6.25 3.13
C ALA A 50 7.68 6.19 4.22
N PRO A 51 7.67 7.13 5.18
CA PRO A 51 8.54 7.05 6.34
C PRO A 51 8.19 5.85 7.22
N LEU A 52 9.20 5.22 7.81
CA LEU A 52 9.05 4.03 8.67
C LEU A 52 8.93 4.36 10.17
N ASP A 53 9.12 5.62 10.56
CA ASP A 53 9.06 6.07 11.96
C ASP A 53 7.70 6.68 12.36
N GLY A 54 6.71 6.57 11.47
CA GLY A 54 5.35 7.05 11.69
C GLY A 54 5.15 8.56 11.53
N ARG A 55 6.17 9.34 11.10
CA ARG A 55 5.94 10.73 10.71
C ARG A 55 5.02 10.81 9.47
N PRO A 56 4.35 11.94 9.21
CA PRO A 56 3.48 12.07 8.05
C PRO A 56 4.25 11.90 6.76
N ARG A 57 3.64 11.22 5.79
CA ARG A 57 4.17 11.21 4.43
C ARG A 57 4.04 12.61 3.82
N THR A 58 5.16 13.19 3.41
CA THR A 58 5.22 14.45 2.65
C THR A 58 5.35 14.18 1.15
N THR A 59 5.15 15.20 0.34
CA THR A 59 5.42 15.16 -1.10
C THR A 59 6.31 16.33 -1.49
N ASN A 60 7.11 16.13 -2.53
CA ASN A 60 7.79 17.22 -3.25
C ASN A 60 7.01 17.61 -4.53
N GLU A 61 5.83 17.02 -4.74
CA GLU A 61 4.98 17.29 -5.90
C GLU A 61 4.33 18.68 -5.81
N SER A 62 3.88 19.17 -6.98
CA SER A 62 3.36 20.53 -7.20
C SER A 62 2.30 20.96 -6.18
N GLU A 63 2.31 22.25 -5.85
CA GLU A 63 1.35 22.95 -4.98
C GLU A 63 -0.12 22.62 -5.28
N ALA A 64 -0.43 22.21 -6.53
CA ALA A 64 -1.78 21.81 -6.96
C ALA A 64 -2.42 20.71 -6.08
N PHE A 65 -1.62 19.85 -5.43
CA PHE A 65 -2.11 18.78 -4.57
C PHE A 65 -2.07 19.11 -3.07
N GLU A 66 -1.65 20.30 -2.66
CA GLU A 66 -1.56 20.68 -1.24
C GLU A 66 -2.91 20.65 -0.52
N HIS A 67 -3.98 20.92 -1.26
CA HIS A 67 -5.35 20.90 -0.75
C HIS A 67 -5.91 19.49 -0.57
N PHE A 68 -5.24 18.46 -1.07
CA PHE A 68 -5.67 17.07 -0.87
C PHE A 68 -4.91 16.44 0.28
N LYS A 69 -5.65 15.82 1.20
CA LYS A 69 -5.10 15.07 2.32
C LYS A 69 -5.60 13.65 2.28
N SER A 70 -4.76 12.72 2.73
CA SER A 70 -5.22 11.37 3.01
C SER A 70 -6.27 11.42 4.12
N ALA A 71 -7.22 10.50 4.07
CA ALA A 71 -8.26 10.40 5.08
C ALA A 71 -8.62 8.93 5.34
N ILE A 72 -9.30 8.68 6.44
CA ILE A 72 -9.90 7.39 6.75
C ILE A 72 -11.41 7.58 6.80
N ALA A 73 -12.12 6.92 5.90
CA ALA A 73 -13.57 6.97 5.84
C ALA A 73 -14.16 5.71 6.47
N CYS A 74 -15.06 5.88 7.43
CA CYS A 74 -15.85 4.79 8.00
C CYS A 74 -17.11 4.55 7.18
N HIS A 75 -17.43 3.28 6.93
CA HIS A 75 -18.65 2.93 6.22
C HIS A 75 -19.89 3.45 6.97
N PRO A 76 -20.89 4.04 6.29
CA PRO A 76 -22.04 4.70 6.93
C PRO A 76 -22.87 3.81 7.87
N LYS A 77 -22.85 2.50 7.65
CA LYS A 77 -23.66 1.52 8.41
C LYS A 77 -22.84 0.42 9.10
N LYS A 78 -21.54 0.32 8.86
CA LYS A 78 -20.72 -0.83 9.28
C LYS A 78 -19.50 -0.33 10.01
N ASN A 79 -19.45 -0.51 11.33
CA ASN A 79 -18.40 0.07 12.17
C ASN A 79 -17.02 -0.58 11.95
N ASN A 80 -17.00 -1.82 11.45
CA ASN A 80 -15.79 -2.58 11.20
C ASN A 80 -15.21 -2.38 9.79
N LEU A 81 -15.79 -1.51 8.97
CA LEU A 81 -15.32 -1.28 7.61
C LEU A 81 -14.83 0.15 7.46
N ARG A 82 -13.52 0.27 7.24
CA ARG A 82 -12.86 1.55 7.05
C ARG A 82 -11.98 1.49 5.81
N ILE A 83 -11.91 2.61 5.11
CA ILE A 83 -11.22 2.71 3.83
C ILE A 83 -10.33 3.94 3.86
N LYS A 84 -9.07 3.76 3.45
CA LYS A 84 -8.18 4.89 3.19
C LYS A 84 -8.66 5.62 1.93
N SER A 85 -8.96 6.89 2.07
CA SER A 85 -9.49 7.76 1.01
C SER A 85 -8.70 9.07 0.98
N HIS A 86 -9.16 10.03 0.18
CA HIS A 86 -8.61 11.38 0.11
C HIS A 86 -9.75 12.38 0.17
N VAL A 87 -9.47 13.52 0.78
CA VAL A 87 -10.43 14.63 0.94
C VAL A 87 -9.76 15.94 0.61
N THR A 88 -10.54 16.90 0.13
CA THR A 88 -10.06 18.27 -0.01
C THR A 88 -10.27 19.01 1.30
N VAL A 89 -9.25 19.74 1.74
CA VAL A 89 -9.29 20.54 2.98
C VAL A 89 -9.53 22.03 2.71
N ASP A 90 -9.80 22.40 1.46
CA ASP A 90 -10.09 23.77 1.03
C ASP A 90 -11.45 24.28 1.56
N ARG A 91 -12.38 23.36 1.85
CA ARG A 91 -13.75 23.67 2.28
C ARG A 91 -14.22 22.74 3.39
N PRO A 92 -15.00 23.25 4.36
CA PRO A 92 -15.63 22.39 5.35
C PRO A 92 -16.65 21.46 4.68
N GLN A 93 -16.50 20.17 4.92
CA GLN A 93 -17.40 19.13 4.43
C GLN A 93 -18.18 18.54 5.60
N LYS A 94 -19.43 18.15 5.36
CA LYS A 94 -20.25 17.49 6.39
C LYS A 94 -19.62 16.13 6.74
N GLU A 95 -19.60 15.79 8.02
CA GLU A 95 -19.07 14.51 8.53
C GLU A 95 -17.56 14.28 8.28
N VAL A 96 -16.83 15.33 7.87
CA VAL A 96 -15.36 15.33 7.82
C VAL A 96 -14.81 15.96 9.09
N VAL A 97 -13.99 15.22 9.81
CA VAL A 97 -13.44 15.58 11.13
C VAL A 97 -11.92 15.38 11.15
N PHE A 98 -11.27 15.90 12.18
CA PHE A 98 -9.87 15.62 12.45
C PHE A 98 -9.65 15.57 13.96
N ARG A 99 -8.82 14.62 14.42
CA ARG A 99 -8.19 14.71 15.75
C ARG A 99 -6.84 15.42 15.64
N LEU A 100 -6.36 15.92 16.77
CA LEU A 100 -5.05 16.56 16.85
C LEU A 100 -4.09 15.64 17.61
N VAL A 101 -2.87 15.55 17.10
CA VAL A 101 -1.73 14.94 17.77
C VAL A 101 -0.73 16.05 18.08
N MET A 102 -0.11 15.96 19.26
CA MET A 102 0.99 16.83 19.67
C MET A 102 2.28 16.01 19.66
N VAL A 103 3.25 16.42 18.85
CA VAL A 103 4.54 15.74 18.68
C VAL A 103 5.65 16.71 19.03
N GLN A 104 6.73 16.24 19.67
CA GLN A 104 7.90 17.08 19.92
C GLN A 104 8.57 17.45 18.59
N GLU A 105 8.91 18.72 18.41
CA GLU A 105 9.61 19.20 17.19
C GLU A 105 11.04 18.65 17.10
N THR A 106 11.67 18.36 18.24
CA THR A 106 13.01 17.76 18.31
C THR A 106 12.96 16.27 17.97
N ARG A 107 12.72 15.95 16.69
CA ARG A 107 12.82 14.59 16.15
C ARG A 107 14.17 14.43 15.46
N GLU A 108 14.71 13.22 15.48
CA GLU A 108 15.89 12.90 14.67
C GLU A 108 15.61 13.20 13.20
N GLU A 109 16.51 13.95 12.57
CA GLU A 109 16.39 14.35 11.16
C GLU A 109 16.41 13.13 10.23
N THR A 110 17.14 12.09 10.62
CA THR A 110 17.26 10.85 9.86
C THR A 110 15.99 10.00 9.98
N CYS A 111 15.37 9.70 8.84
CA CYS A 111 14.25 8.79 8.73
C CYS A 111 14.56 7.72 7.68
N HIS A 112 14.27 6.46 7.98
CA HIS A 112 14.26 5.41 6.97
C HIS A 112 12.94 5.45 6.20
N TYR A 113 13.05 5.30 4.89
CA TYR A 113 11.91 5.27 3.99
C TYR A 113 11.76 3.88 3.37
N VAL A 114 10.52 3.50 3.08
CA VAL A 114 10.25 2.35 2.22
C VAL A 114 10.86 2.63 0.85
N PRO A 115 11.61 1.70 0.24
CA PRO A 115 12.19 1.92 -1.10
C PRO A 115 11.14 2.32 -2.15
N ASP A 116 11.43 3.37 -2.93
CA ASP A 116 10.53 3.90 -3.96
C ASP A 116 10.37 2.94 -5.16
N GLY A 117 11.45 2.24 -5.50
CA GLY A 117 11.49 1.36 -6.66
C GLY A 117 10.78 0.02 -6.40
N SER A 118 9.85 -0.36 -7.28
CA SER A 118 9.65 -1.80 -7.53
C SER A 118 10.82 -2.33 -8.31
N ASP A 119 11.31 -3.50 -7.93
CA ASP A 119 12.13 -4.34 -8.81
C ASP A 119 11.25 -4.88 -9.97
N LEU A 120 10.84 -4.00 -10.90
CA LEU A 120 9.97 -4.34 -12.03
C LEU A 120 10.56 -5.49 -12.84
N ARG A 121 11.88 -5.48 -13.04
CA ARG A 121 12.60 -6.56 -13.72
C ARG A 121 12.48 -7.89 -12.98
N SER A 122 12.69 -7.88 -11.66
CA SER A 122 12.57 -9.10 -10.84
C SER A 122 11.14 -9.66 -10.91
N ASN A 123 10.13 -8.78 -10.81
CA ASN A 123 8.73 -9.17 -10.89
C ASN A 123 8.38 -9.78 -12.26
N ILE A 124 8.80 -9.16 -13.36
CA ILE A 124 8.52 -9.65 -14.73
C ILE A 124 9.22 -11.00 -14.97
N ILE A 125 10.47 -11.15 -14.55
CA ILE A 125 11.21 -12.41 -14.67
C ILE A 125 10.50 -13.51 -13.88
N GLN A 126 10.12 -13.22 -12.63
CA GLN A 126 9.44 -14.17 -11.78
C GLN A 126 8.08 -14.58 -12.37
N GLU A 127 7.29 -13.64 -12.87
CA GLU A 127 6.01 -13.94 -13.54
C GLU A 127 6.20 -14.79 -14.80
N SER A 128 7.20 -14.46 -15.62
CA SER A 128 7.51 -15.21 -16.84
C SER A 128 7.92 -16.65 -16.55
N ILE A 129 8.73 -16.87 -15.51
CA ILE A 129 9.15 -18.21 -15.06
C ILE A 129 7.92 -19.03 -14.66
N TRP A 130 7.05 -18.49 -13.80
CA TRP A 130 5.90 -19.26 -13.30
C TRP A 130 4.81 -19.50 -14.35
N ILE A 131 4.54 -18.52 -15.23
CA ILE A 131 3.63 -18.70 -16.37
C ILE A 131 4.14 -19.82 -17.28
N THR A 132 5.46 -19.90 -17.49
CA THR A 132 6.06 -20.95 -18.31
C THR A 132 5.98 -22.31 -17.61
N LEU A 133 6.39 -22.40 -16.35
CA LEU A 133 6.47 -23.65 -15.58
C LEU A 133 5.09 -24.25 -15.26
N LEU A 134 4.11 -23.43 -14.88
CA LEU A 134 2.78 -23.90 -14.45
C LEU A 134 1.72 -23.80 -15.54
N GLY A 135 1.94 -22.97 -16.55
CA GLY A 135 0.99 -22.75 -17.64
C GLY A 135 1.42 -23.42 -18.93
N ILE A 136 2.49 -22.92 -19.54
CA ILE A 136 2.93 -23.35 -20.87
C ILE A 136 3.39 -24.81 -20.87
N ILE A 137 4.33 -25.20 -19.99
CA ILE A 137 4.88 -26.57 -19.99
C ILE A 137 3.79 -27.63 -19.79
N PRO A 138 2.88 -27.53 -18.80
CA PRO A 138 1.81 -28.51 -18.64
C PRO A 138 0.85 -28.54 -19.82
N SER A 139 0.57 -27.39 -20.44
CA SER A 139 -0.28 -27.30 -21.63
C SER A 139 0.25 -28.17 -22.76
N PHE A 140 1.56 -28.18 -23.02
CA PHE A 140 2.18 -29.02 -24.05
C PHE A 140 2.43 -30.46 -23.58
N THR A 141 2.74 -30.68 -22.29
CA THR A 141 3.07 -32.00 -21.77
C THR A 141 1.86 -32.94 -21.77
N ILE A 142 0.68 -32.42 -21.43
CA ILE A 142 -0.54 -33.22 -21.33
C ILE A 142 -0.94 -33.91 -22.66
N PRO A 143 -1.03 -33.20 -23.81
CA PRO A 143 -1.29 -33.81 -25.10
C PRO A 143 -0.23 -34.83 -25.53
N ILE A 144 1.05 -34.52 -25.31
CA ILE A 144 2.17 -35.41 -25.68
C ILE A 144 2.09 -36.73 -24.92
N LEU A 145 1.89 -36.67 -23.60
CA LEU A 145 1.72 -37.89 -22.78
C LEU A 145 0.45 -38.69 -23.11
N ARG A 146 -0.56 -38.04 -23.72
CA ARG A 146 -1.80 -38.68 -24.17
C ARG A 146 -1.76 -39.18 -25.61
N GLY A 147 -0.61 -39.07 -26.30
CA GLY A 147 -0.44 -39.55 -27.67
C GLY A 147 -0.97 -38.59 -28.75
N PHE A 148 -1.28 -37.34 -28.41
CA PHE A 148 -1.69 -36.29 -29.36
C PHE A 148 -0.49 -35.41 -29.75
N SER A 149 0.62 -36.02 -30.16
CA SER A 149 1.85 -35.29 -30.54
C SER A 149 1.63 -34.37 -31.75
N ASP A 150 0.84 -34.81 -32.72
CA ASP A 150 0.59 -34.05 -33.95
C ASP A 150 -0.20 -32.77 -33.65
N TYR A 151 -1.12 -32.83 -32.68
CA TYR A 151 -1.83 -31.64 -32.19
C TYR A 151 -0.91 -30.66 -31.46
N ALA A 152 0.17 -31.12 -30.84
CA ALA A 152 1.16 -30.24 -30.22
C ALA A 152 1.94 -29.41 -31.25
N VAL A 153 2.06 -29.91 -32.48
CA VAL A 153 2.75 -29.24 -33.59
C VAL A 153 1.78 -28.39 -34.40
N ASP A 154 0.63 -28.93 -34.78
CA ASP A 154 -0.35 -28.24 -35.64
C ASP A 154 -1.22 -27.24 -34.85
N GLY A 155 -1.48 -27.53 -33.58
CA GLY A 155 -2.34 -26.76 -32.68
C GLY A 155 -1.59 -25.94 -31.62
N TRP A 156 -0.28 -25.71 -31.81
CA TRP A 156 0.60 -25.11 -30.79
C TRP A 156 0.10 -23.75 -30.28
N VAL A 157 -0.56 -22.94 -31.12
CA VAL A 157 -1.10 -21.62 -30.74
C VAL A 157 -2.17 -21.74 -29.65
N ASN A 158 -3.10 -22.70 -29.79
CA ASN A 158 -4.15 -22.94 -28.79
C ASN A 158 -3.57 -23.42 -27.46
N LEU A 159 -2.53 -24.27 -27.53
CA LEU A 159 -1.83 -24.78 -26.35
C LEU A 159 -1.05 -23.66 -25.65
N LEU A 160 -0.39 -22.79 -26.40
CA LEU A 160 0.30 -21.64 -25.84
C LEU A 160 -0.68 -20.68 -25.16
N PHE A 161 -1.79 -20.32 -25.83
CA PHE A 161 -2.80 -19.44 -25.24
C PHE A 161 -3.46 -20.05 -24.01
N GLY A 162 -3.83 -21.33 -24.07
CA GLY A 162 -4.37 -22.05 -22.91
C GLY A 162 -3.37 -22.07 -21.74
N GLY A 163 -2.10 -22.29 -22.04
CA GLY A 163 -1.01 -22.25 -21.06
C GLY A 163 -0.81 -20.87 -20.45
N LEU A 164 -0.82 -19.79 -21.26
CA LEU A 164 -0.73 -18.42 -20.77
C LEU A 164 -1.92 -18.05 -19.87
N CYS A 165 -3.14 -18.40 -20.26
CA CYS A 165 -4.34 -18.15 -19.46
C CYS A 165 -4.28 -18.90 -18.11
N ILE A 166 -3.96 -20.19 -18.13
CA ILE A 166 -3.83 -20.99 -16.90
C ILE A 166 -2.66 -20.51 -16.04
N GLY A 167 -1.53 -20.16 -16.66
CA GLY A 167 -0.34 -19.63 -15.97
C GLY A 167 -0.62 -18.29 -15.28
N PHE A 168 -1.38 -17.41 -15.92
CA PHE A 168 -1.77 -16.13 -15.32
C PHE A 168 -2.74 -16.33 -14.15
N VAL A 169 -3.76 -17.18 -14.31
CA VAL A 169 -4.74 -17.47 -13.25
C VAL A 169 -4.07 -18.15 -12.06
N SER A 170 -3.27 -19.19 -12.29
CA SER A 170 -2.51 -19.87 -11.24
C SER A 170 -1.49 -18.95 -10.56
N GLY A 171 -0.81 -18.10 -11.33
CA GLY A 171 0.08 -17.06 -10.83
C GLY A 171 -0.62 -16.04 -9.93
N ALA A 172 -1.89 -15.72 -10.19
CA ALA A 172 -2.68 -14.83 -9.32
C ALA A 172 -3.01 -15.49 -7.97
N PHE A 173 -3.30 -16.79 -7.94
CA PHE A 173 -3.59 -17.53 -6.70
C PHE A 173 -2.33 -17.87 -5.88
N TRP A 174 -1.22 -18.22 -6.53
CA TRP A 174 0.03 -18.62 -5.87
C TRP A 174 1.05 -17.48 -5.72
N ARG A 175 0.69 -16.25 -6.11
CA ARG A 175 1.65 -15.13 -6.22
C ARG A 175 2.50 -15.00 -4.95
N PRO A 176 3.84 -15.16 -5.06
CA PRO A 176 4.69 -15.05 -3.89
C PRO A 176 4.61 -13.64 -3.28
N LYS A 177 4.48 -13.56 -1.97
CA LYS A 177 4.32 -12.29 -1.25
C LYS A 177 5.50 -11.35 -1.50
N THR A 178 5.17 -10.06 -1.55
CA THR A 178 6.13 -8.95 -1.69
C THR A 178 6.97 -8.84 -0.42
N LYS A 179 8.21 -8.33 -0.55
CA LYS A 179 9.06 -8.08 0.63
C LYS A 179 8.39 -7.06 1.55
N THR A 180 8.45 -7.35 2.84
CA THR A 180 8.08 -6.41 3.91
C THR A 180 9.35 -5.79 4.46
N TYR A 181 9.32 -4.49 4.77
CA TYR A 181 10.46 -3.74 5.29
C TYR A 181 10.22 -3.40 6.76
N GLU A 182 11.26 -3.54 7.57
CA GLU A 182 11.25 -3.23 9.00
C GLU A 182 12.60 -2.62 9.39
N VAL A 183 12.59 -1.74 10.38
CA VAL A 183 13.80 -1.18 10.99
C VAL A 183 14.16 -2.06 12.18
N ASP A 184 15.33 -2.67 12.17
CA ASP A 184 15.83 -3.50 13.27
C ASP A 184 16.17 -2.64 14.51
N ALA A 185 16.37 -3.27 15.67
CA ALA A 185 16.78 -2.62 16.92
C ALA A 185 18.08 -1.80 16.78
N ASN A 186 18.91 -2.12 15.79
CA ASN A 186 20.14 -1.39 15.47
C ASN A 186 19.92 -0.16 14.56
N GLY A 187 18.68 0.11 14.13
CA GLY A 187 18.34 1.20 13.22
C GLY A 187 18.59 0.88 11.75
N GLU A 188 18.91 -0.37 11.39
CA GLU A 188 19.13 -0.75 9.99
C GLU A 188 17.84 -1.23 9.30
N LEU A 189 17.69 -0.87 8.02
CA LEU A 189 16.57 -1.31 7.20
C LEU A 189 16.76 -2.77 6.79
N THR A 190 15.91 -3.64 7.29
CA THR A 190 15.88 -5.06 6.92
C THR A 190 14.65 -5.37 6.07
N SER A 191 14.73 -6.41 5.25
CA SER A 191 13.59 -6.88 4.46
C SER A 191 13.37 -8.37 4.67
N PHE A 192 12.15 -8.77 4.99
CA PHE A 192 11.75 -10.18 5.13
C PHE A 192 10.59 -10.52 4.21
N ARG A 193 10.29 -11.82 4.08
CA ARG A 193 9.28 -12.37 3.17
C ARG A 193 8.26 -13.19 3.92
#